data_AF-A0A4Q4TLD1-F1
#
_entry.id   AF-A0A4Q4TLD1-F1
#
_cell.length_a   1.000
_cell.length_b   1.000
_cell.length_c   1.000
_cell.angle_alpha   90.00
_cell.angle_beta   90.00
_cell.angle_gamma   90.00
#
_symmetry.space_group_name_H-M   'P 1'
#
loop_
_entity.id
_entity.type
_entity.pdbx_description
1 polymer ?
#
loop_
_entity_poly.entity_id
_entity_poly.type
_entity_poly.pdbx_seq_one_letter_code
_entity_poly.pdbx_strand_id
1 'polypeptide(L)' 'MAIAGQIDVYTRGTIRSRRLAARAARRALDLAAARTIAASEAVLNGDATIQEWRRAFWAELAAAAALAAIERGFGHFRG' A
#
# COMPACT_ATOMS: atom_id res chain seq x y z
N MET A 1 -32.84 -16.60 14.60
CA MET A 1 -32.35 -15.21 14.81
C MET A 1 -30.83 -15.11 15.09
N ALA A 2 -30.00 -16.12 14.78
CA ALA A 2 -28.55 -16.07 15.00
C ALA A 2 -27.75 -15.49 13.80
N ILE A 3 -28.34 -15.52 12.60
CA ILE A 3 -27.65 -15.20 11.33
C ILE A 3 -27.35 -13.69 11.21
N ALA A 4 -28.26 -12.82 11.66
CA ALA A 4 -28.09 -11.37 11.57
C ALA A 4 -26.95 -10.84 12.47
N GLY A 5 -26.78 -11.40 13.67
CA GLY A 5 -25.71 -11.03 14.59
C GLY A 5 -24.33 -11.48 14.11
N GLN A 6 -24.22 -12.65 13.48
CA GLN A 6 -22.98 -13.11 12.86
C GLN A 6 -22.57 -12.22 11.67
N ILE A 7 -23.51 -11.84 10.80
CA ILE A 7 -23.22 -10.99 9.64
C ILE A 7 -22.69 -9.61 10.08
N ASP A 8 -23.26 -8.98 11.10
CA ASP A 8 -22.80 -7.66 11.59
C ASP A 8 -21.37 -7.73 12.17
N VAL A 9 -21.05 -8.79 12.92
CA VAL A 9 -19.70 -8.98 13.51
C VAL A 9 -18.65 -9.22 12.43
N TYR A 10 -18.93 -10.10 11.45
CA TYR A 10 -18.00 -10.35 10.33
C TYR A 10 -17.81 -9.09 9.46
N THR A 11 -18.87 -8.34 9.23
CA THR A 11 -18.81 -7.12 8.40
C THR A 11 -18.04 -6.01 9.10
N ARG A 12 -18.26 -5.78 10.41
CA ARG A 12 -17.48 -4.81 11.20
C ARG A 12 -16.01 -5.19 11.33
N GLY A 13 -15.69 -6.48 11.53
CA GLY A 13 -14.32 -6.98 11.57
C GLY A 13 -13.58 -6.70 10.26
N THR A 14 -14.22 -7.01 9.13
CA THR A 14 -13.67 -6.81 7.77
C THR A 14 -13.49 -5.33 7.43
N ILE A 15 -14.38 -4.44 7.89
CA ILE A 15 -14.24 -2.99 7.69
C ILE A 15 -13.05 -2.44 8.48
N ARG A 16 -12.86 -2.88 9.73
CA ARG A 16 -11.73 -2.43 10.57
C ARG A 16 -10.39 -2.92 10.02
N SER A 17 -10.29 -4.19 9.62
CA SER A 17 -9.07 -4.77 9.05
C SER A 17 -8.70 -4.13 7.72
N ARG A 18 -9.68 -3.84 6.85
CA ARG A 18 -9.45 -3.09 5.60
C ARG A 18 -8.95 -1.66 5.83
N ARG A 19 -9.51 -0.94 6.81
CA ARG A 19 -9.03 0.42 7.16
C ARG A 19 -7.59 0.40 7.66
N LEU A 20 -7.23 -0.61 8.45
CA LEU A 20 -5.84 -0.80 8.90
C LEU A 20 -4.91 -1.09 7.72
N ALA A 21 -5.30 -2.00 6.83
CA ALA A 21 -4.55 -2.32 5.62
C ALA A 21 -4.37 -1.10 4.71
N ALA A 22 -5.41 -0.29 4.52
CA ALA A 22 -5.34 0.94 3.73
C ALA A 22 -4.36 1.95 4.34
N ARG A 23 -4.36 2.11 5.68
CA ARG A 23 -3.39 2.98 6.38
C ARG A 23 -1.96 2.48 6.24
N ALA A 24 -1.74 1.17 6.36
CA ALA A 24 -0.43 0.58 6.17
C ALA A 24 0.07 0.74 4.73
N ALA A 25 -0.79 0.48 3.74
CA ALA A 25 -0.47 0.66 2.32
C ALA A 25 -0.20 2.12 1.96
N ARG A 26 -0.93 3.09 2.55
CA ARG A 26 -0.64 4.52 2.40
C ARG A 26 0.77 4.85 2.89
N ARG A 27 1.13 4.43 4.10
CA ARG A 27 2.48 4.64 4.65
C ARG A 27 3.58 4.01 3.78
N ALA A 28 3.32 2.82 3.24
CA ALA A 28 4.25 2.14 2.35
C ALA A 28 4.44 2.92 1.04
N LEU A 29 3.37 3.48 0.48
CA LEU A 29 3.43 4.36 -0.69
C LEU A 29 4.22 5.64 -0.38
N ASP A 30 3.94 6.31 0.73
CA ASP A 30 4.64 7.54 1.12
C ASP A 30 6.16 7.28 1.26
N LEU A 31 6.54 6.15 1.87
CA LEU A 31 7.94 5.74 1.99
C LEU A 31 8.57 5.41 0.62
N ALA A 32 7.83 4.74 -0.26
CA ALA A 32 8.32 4.41 -1.59
C ALA A 32 8.54 5.66 -2.43
N ALA A 33 7.61 6.63 -2.39
CA ALA A 33 7.75 7.91 -3.06
C ALA A 33 8.97 8.70 -2.55
N ALA A 34 9.18 8.76 -1.23
CA ALA A 34 10.37 9.39 -0.66
C ALA A 34 11.67 8.74 -1.15
N ARG A 35 11.70 7.40 -1.29
CA ARG A 35 12.85 6.67 -1.84
C ARG A 35 13.07 6.93 -3.32
N THR A 36 12.00 7.05 -4.13
CA THR A 36 12.12 7.41 -5.54
C THR A 36 12.70 8.81 -5.71
N ILE A 37 12.28 9.77 -4.88
CA ILE A 37 12.84 11.13 -4.86
C ILE A 37 14.34 11.07 -4.52
N ALA A 38 14.71 10.42 -3.42
CA ALA A 38 16.12 10.27 -3.03
C ALA A 38 16.96 9.55 -4.09
N ALA A 39 16.41 8.54 -4.76
CA ALA A 39 17.08 7.86 -5.86
C ALA A 39 17.24 8.76 -7.10
N SER A 40 16.27 9.65 -7.35
CA SER A 40 16.34 10.63 -8.43
C SER A 40 17.46 11.64 -8.17
N GLU A 41 17.55 12.14 -6.93
CA GLU A 41 18.65 13.02 -6.49
C GLU A 41 20.01 12.32 -6.62
N ALA A 42 20.12 11.07 -6.17
CA ALA A 42 21.37 10.30 -6.28
C ALA A 42 21.80 10.06 -7.73
N VAL A 43 20.85 9.80 -8.64
CA VAL A 43 21.15 9.69 -10.08
C VAL A 43 21.65 11.03 -10.65
N LEU A 44 21.00 12.15 -10.30
CA LEU A 44 21.40 13.48 -10.77
C LEU A 44 22.80 13.87 -10.26
N ASN A 45 23.17 13.42 -9.06
CA ASN A 45 24.50 13.63 -8.48
C ASN A 45 25.55 12.64 -9.03
N GLY A 46 25.15 11.61 -9.78
CA GLY A 46 26.05 10.55 -10.27
C GLY A 46 26.40 9.48 -9.22
N ASP A 47 25.75 9.50 -8.06
CA ASP A 47 25.95 8.56 -6.95
C ASP A 47 25.16 7.25 -7.12
N ALA A 48 24.19 7.23 -8.03
CA ALA A 48 23.38 6.06 -8.34
C ALA A 48 23.15 5.90 -9.85
N THR A 49 22.83 4.66 -10.23
CA THR A 49 22.51 4.31 -11.61
C THR A 49 21.03 4.49 -11.92
N ILE A 50 20.71 4.71 -13.21
CA ILE A 50 19.32 4.71 -13.70
C ILE A 50 18.60 3.40 -13.36
N GLN A 51 19.30 2.27 -13.28
CA GLN A 51 18.70 0.99 -12.89
C GLN A 51 18.28 0.96 -11.42
N GLU A 52 19.04 1.61 -10.53
CA GLU A 52 18.67 1.75 -9.12
C GLU A 52 17.44 2.65 -8.94
N TRP A 53 17.41 3.79 -9.64
CA TRP A 53 16.24 4.64 -9.70
C TRP A 53 15.01 3.87 -10.23
N ARG A 54 15.18 3.09 -11.31
CA ARG A 54 14.08 2.30 -11.89
C ARG A 54 13.53 1.27 -10.90
N ARG A 55 14.37 0.64 -10.08
CA ARG A 55 13.91 -0.26 -9.01
C ARG A 55 13.08 0.47 -7.95
N ALA A 56 13.51 1.66 -7.53
CA ALA A 56 12.75 2.48 -6.59
C ALA A 56 11.38 2.89 -7.18
N PHE A 57 11.38 3.36 -8.43
CA PHE A 57 10.15 3.74 -9.14
C PHE A 57 9.15 2.58 -9.27
N TRP A 58 9.60 1.37 -9.63
CA TRP A 58 8.71 0.20 -9.68
C TRP A 58 8.14 -0.17 -8.32
N ALA A 59 8.90 0.01 -7.23
CA ALA A 59 8.40 -0.22 -5.88
C ALA A 59 7.30 0.78 -5.49
N GLU A 60 7.45 2.05 -5.87
CA GLU A 60 6.42 3.08 -5.70
C GLU A 60 5.15 2.75 -6.49
N LEU A 61 5.29 2.38 -7.76
CA LEU A 61 4.16 1.99 -8.60
C LEU A 61 3.41 0.77 -8.02
N ALA A 62 4.15 -0.22 -7.53
CA ALA A 62 3.57 -1.39 -6.89
C ALA A 62 2.82 -1.03 -5.59
N ALA A 63 3.37 -0.13 -4.77
CA ALA A 63 2.70 0.35 -3.56
C ALA A 63 1.41 1.12 -3.89
N ALA A 64 1.43 1.96 -4.93
CA ALA A 64 0.25 2.69 -5.40
C ALA A 64 -0.84 1.72 -5.89
N ALA A 65 -0.46 0.71 -6.68
CA ALA A 65 -1.38 -0.31 -7.16
C ALA A 65 -1.99 -1.12 -6.01
N ALA A 66 -1.19 -1.52 -5.02
CA ALA A 66 -1.67 -2.24 -3.84
C ALA A 66 -2.68 -1.42 -3.03
N LEU A 67 -2.42 -0.13 -2.83
CA LEU A 67 -3.34 0.76 -2.13
C LEU A 67 -4.65 0.93 -2.89
N ALA A 68 -4.60 1.16 -4.21
CA ALA A 68 -5.78 1.24 -5.05
C ALA A 68 -6.61 -0.05 -5.01
N ALA A 69 -5.96 -1.22 -4.94
CA ALA A 69 -6.63 -2.51 -4.79
C ALA A 69 -7.38 -2.61 -3.45
N ILE A 70 -6.72 -2.25 -2.34
CA ILE A 70 -7.32 -2.24 -1.00
C ILE A 70 -8.48 -1.25 -0.90
N GLU A 71 -8.32 -0.05 -1.48
CA GLU A 71 -9.36 0.98 -1.54
C GLU A 71 -10.56 0.54 -2.37
N ARG A 72 -10.38 -0.33 -3.37
CA ARG A 72 -11.48 -1.00 -4.11
C ARG A 72 -12.05 -2.24 -3.42
N GLY A 73 -11.42 -2.70 -2.34
CA GLY A 73 -11.90 -3.83 -1.54
C GLY A 73 -11.32 -5.18 -1.95
N PHE A 74 -10.30 -5.19 -2.80
CA PHE A 74 -9.54 -6.39 -3.10
C PHE A 74 -8.61 -6.73 -1.93
N GLY A 75 -8.65 -7.99 -1.48
CA GLY A 75 -7.79 -8.52 -0.41
C GLY A 75 -8.59 -9.30 0.64
N HIS A 76 -7.94 -10.31 1.23
CA HIS A 76 -8.51 -11.08 2.35
C HIS A 76 -8.10 -10.43 3.68
N PHE A 77 -8.90 -9.46 4.13
CA PHE A 77 -8.66 -8.77 5.38
C PHE A 77 -9.25 -9.57 6.56
N ARG A 78 -8.58 -10.65 6.98
CA ARG A 78 -8.96 -11.35 8.21
C ARG A 78 -8.70 -10.42 9.40
N GLY A 79 -9.74 -10.20 10.21
CA GLY A 79 -9.70 -9.45 11.46
C GLY A 79 -9.72 -10.39 12.65
#